data_AF-A0A9D4YBX4-F1
#
_entry.id   AF-A0A9D4YBX4-F1
#
_cell.length_a   1.000
_cell.length_b   1.000
_cell.length_c   1.000
_cell.angle_alpha   90.00
_cell.angle_beta   90.00
_cell.angle_gamma   90.00
#
_symmetry.space_group_name_H-M   'P 1'
#
loop_
_entity.id
_entity.type
_entity.pdbx_description
1 polymer ?
#
loop_
_entity_poly.entity_id
_entity_poly.type
_entity_poly.pdbx_seq_one_letter_code
_entity_poly.pdbx_strand_id
1 'polypeptide(L)'
;MKAKGSSAVNQVENGDTNNKATTGISSRPHAKVKLKASTSNPLWLLILQHQKKLIISLEKLALHPPQKEGLANSTRQALYPFECRQAKLTYSGRFSANVCLQYEGDAAIVQDSFSFGQFPIMLKFKRCNLRGASPRKLVSLKGKASEMGGYFIVNGLERYIRPIIMPKRNYPMSTVRSSFSEKREGYADKAVVIRCVRADQTSLTVKLYYLRNGSARLGFWIQGREYMLPVGIFFEGPLSDVYELCKTVFASHSSWN
;
A
#
# COMPACT_ATOMS: atom_id res chain seq x y z
N MET A 1 62.17 11.39 22.74
CA MET A 1 62.17 12.62 23.56
C MET A 1 60.81 13.28 23.47
N LYS A 2 60.40 13.89 24.59
CA LYS A 2 59.10 14.43 24.99
C LYS A 2 58.27 15.18 23.93
N ALA A 3 56.96 14.99 24.07
CA ALA A 3 55.87 15.82 23.59
C ALA A 3 55.91 17.26 24.12
N LYS A 4 55.34 18.19 23.33
CA LYS A 4 54.66 19.38 23.83
C LYS A 4 53.33 19.51 23.09
N GLY A 5 52.24 19.42 23.85
CA GLY A 5 50.89 19.64 23.39
C GLY A 5 50.53 21.12 23.37
N SER A 6 49.56 21.47 22.52
CA SER A 6 48.73 22.65 22.66
C SER A 6 47.28 22.20 22.56
N SER A 7 46.52 22.44 23.63
CA SER A 7 45.10 22.13 23.73
C SER A 7 44.30 23.10 22.87
N ALA A 8 43.46 22.58 21.98
CA ALA A 8 42.34 23.30 21.41
C ALA A 8 41.05 22.62 21.87
N VAL A 9 40.28 23.38 22.65
CA VAL A 9 38.98 23.04 23.20
C VAL A 9 37.99 22.82 22.06
N ASN A 10 37.55 21.58 21.84
CA ASN A 10 36.44 21.30 20.93
C ASN A 10 35.13 21.63 21.64
N GLN A 11 34.53 22.76 21.25
CA GLN A 11 33.13 23.04 21.51
C GLN A 11 32.28 22.00 20.76
N VAL A 12 31.47 21.26 21.51
CA VAL A 12 30.46 20.35 20.97
C VAL A 12 29.29 21.19 20.48
N GLU A 13 29.22 21.44 19.17
CA GLU A 13 28.00 21.93 18.55
C GLU A 13 26.93 20.84 18.62
N ASN A 14 25.85 21.12 19.35
CA ASN A 14 24.65 20.30 19.44
C ASN A 14 23.94 20.26 18.08
N GLY A 15 24.31 19.30 17.24
CA GLY A 15 23.62 19.02 15.99
C GLY A 15 22.22 18.43 16.22
N ASP A 16 21.20 19.09 15.68
CA ASP A 16 19.79 18.70 15.69
C ASP A 16 19.58 17.22 15.33
N THR A 17 19.24 16.41 16.33
CA THR A 17 18.86 14.99 16.18
C THR A 17 17.53 14.79 15.44
N ASN A 18 16.80 15.87 15.16
CA ASN A 18 15.53 15.83 14.43
C ASN A 18 15.66 15.56 12.92
N ASN A 19 16.85 15.75 12.33
CA ASN A 19 17.03 15.62 10.87
C ASN A 19 17.32 14.19 10.36
N LYS A 20 17.60 13.23 11.25
CA LYS A 20 17.91 11.84 10.82
C LYS A 20 16.67 10.98 10.59
N ALA A 21 15.53 11.29 11.22
CA ALA A 21 14.28 10.57 10.96
C ALA A 21 13.45 11.22 9.84
N THR A 22 13.75 12.46 9.44
CA THR A 22 13.05 13.12 8.33
C THR A 22 13.34 12.45 6.99
N THR A 23 14.42 11.70 6.79
CA THR A 23 14.56 10.91 5.55
C THR A 23 13.54 9.76 5.46
N GLY A 24 13.00 9.28 6.59
CA GLY A 24 11.88 8.33 6.65
C GLY A 24 10.50 8.96 6.82
N ILE A 25 10.42 10.16 7.39
CA ILE A 25 9.16 10.87 7.73
C ILE A 25 8.81 11.96 6.69
N SER A 26 9.81 12.56 6.04
CA SER A 26 9.68 13.51 4.93
C SER A 26 9.66 12.78 3.58
N SER A 27 8.72 11.85 3.42
CA SER A 27 8.03 11.85 2.14
C SER A 27 7.15 13.11 2.18
N ARG A 28 7.40 14.08 1.29
CA ARG A 28 6.50 15.24 1.11
C ARG A 28 5.06 14.74 1.18
N PRO A 29 4.12 15.46 1.82
CA PRO A 29 2.71 15.10 1.83
C PRO A 29 2.06 15.31 0.44
N HIS A 30 2.70 14.84 -0.64
CA HIS A 30 2.02 14.52 -1.90
C HIS A 30 1.09 13.32 -1.71
N ALA A 31 1.30 12.54 -0.65
CA ALA A 31 0.32 11.57 -0.19
C ALA A 31 -0.74 12.27 0.68
N LYS A 32 -1.65 13.04 0.04
CA LYS A 32 -3.06 12.81 0.36
C LYS A 32 -3.28 11.33 0.05
N VAL A 33 -2.99 10.43 1.00
CA VAL A 33 -3.63 9.12 1.00
C VAL A 33 -5.08 9.41 1.33
N LYS A 34 -5.82 9.98 0.35
CA LYS A 34 -7.13 9.45 0.08
C LYS A 34 -6.82 7.98 -0.18
N LEU A 35 -7.12 7.12 0.78
CA LEU A 35 -7.57 5.80 0.40
C LEU A 35 -8.81 6.06 -0.46
N LYS A 36 -8.59 6.43 -1.73
CA LYS A 36 -9.53 6.06 -2.76
C LYS A 36 -9.40 4.55 -2.69
N ALA A 37 -10.36 3.89 -2.03
CA ALA A 37 -10.73 2.57 -2.53
C ALA A 37 -10.78 2.75 -4.04
N SER A 38 -9.92 2.01 -4.74
CA SER A 38 -9.89 1.99 -6.19
C SER A 38 -11.35 1.87 -6.63
N THR A 39 -11.91 2.99 -7.08
CA THR A 39 -13.26 3.08 -7.61
C THR A 39 -13.33 2.33 -8.95
N SER A 40 -12.20 1.83 -9.43
CA SER A 40 -12.07 0.90 -10.54
C SER A 40 -12.10 -0.53 -10.01
N ASN A 41 -13.30 -1.02 -9.71
CA ASN A 41 -13.84 -2.28 -10.22
C ASN A 41 -14.88 -2.78 -9.22
N PRO A 42 -16.19 -2.63 -9.49
CA PRO A 42 -17.18 -3.36 -8.72
C PRO A 42 -16.89 -4.86 -8.81
N LEU A 43 -16.87 -5.53 -7.66
CA LEU A 43 -16.92 -6.99 -7.62
C LEU A 43 -18.33 -7.38 -8.06
N TRP A 44 -18.42 -8.09 -9.16
CA TRP A 44 -19.68 -8.62 -9.67
C TRP A 44 -19.91 -9.98 -9.05
N LEU A 45 -20.98 -10.12 -8.26
CA LEU A 45 -21.47 -11.42 -7.83
C LEU A 45 -22.75 -11.71 -8.60
N LEU A 46 -22.78 -12.80 -9.37
CA LEU A 46 -24.00 -13.27 -10.03
C LEU A 46 -24.75 -14.16 -9.03
N ILE A 47 -25.87 -13.70 -8.50
CA ILE A 47 -26.74 -14.54 -7.67
C ILE A 47 -27.68 -15.28 -8.63
N LEU A 48 -27.40 -16.57 -8.83
CA LEU A 48 -27.99 -17.44 -9.87
C LEU A 48 -29.50 -17.72 -9.72
N GLN A 49 -30.18 -17.19 -8.70
CA GLN A 49 -31.62 -17.42 -8.53
C GLN A 49 -32.51 -16.44 -9.33
N HIS A 50 -31.99 -15.31 -9.85
CA HIS A 50 -32.85 -14.28 -10.46
C HIS A 50 -32.34 -13.58 -11.73
N GLN A 51 -31.27 -14.04 -12.41
CA GLN A 51 -30.73 -13.39 -13.63
C GLN A 51 -30.39 -11.89 -13.46
N LYS A 52 -30.25 -11.40 -12.21
CA LYS A 52 -29.88 -10.01 -11.91
C LYS A 52 -28.49 -9.95 -11.32
N LYS A 53 -27.65 -9.08 -11.88
CA LYS A 53 -26.28 -8.85 -11.44
C LYS A 53 -26.26 -7.93 -10.23
N LEU A 54 -25.58 -8.34 -9.16
CA LEU A 54 -25.37 -7.49 -7.98
C LEU A 54 -24.04 -6.75 -8.09
N ILE A 55 -24.08 -5.43 -7.91
CA ILE A 55 -22.93 -4.53 -7.92
C ILE A 55 -22.61 -4.17 -6.48
N ILE A 56 -21.40 -4.51 -6.03
CA ILE A 56 -20.91 -4.15 -4.70
C ILE A 56 -19.85 -3.05 -4.85
N SER A 57 -20.05 -1.92 -4.17
CA SER A 57 -19.08 -0.82 -4.15
C SER A 57 -18.80 -0.35 -2.73
N LEU A 58 -17.58 0.12 -2.51
CA LEU A 58 -17.12 0.64 -1.20
C LEU A 58 -16.96 2.16 -1.28
N GLU A 59 -17.72 2.86 -0.46
CA GLU A 59 -17.69 4.31 -0.33
C GLU A 59 -17.22 4.76 1.06
N LYS A 60 -16.77 6.02 1.15
CA LYS A 60 -16.45 6.71 2.41
C LYS A 60 -15.59 5.91 3.38
N LEU A 61 -14.46 5.38 2.92
CA LEU A 61 -13.47 4.73 3.78
C LEU A 61 -12.99 5.70 4.87
N ALA A 62 -13.18 5.30 6.12
CA ALA A 62 -12.84 6.09 7.29
C ALA A 62 -12.01 5.26 8.28
N LEU A 63 -10.81 5.75 8.56
CA LEU A 63 -9.98 5.29 9.67
C LEU A 63 -10.16 6.24 10.86
N HIS A 64 -10.72 5.72 11.94
CA HIS A 64 -10.97 6.46 13.18
C HIS A 64 -9.72 6.45 14.08
N PRO A 65 -9.50 7.50 14.91
CA PRO A 65 -8.41 7.50 15.89
C PRO A 65 -8.55 6.35 16.92
N PRO A 66 -7.47 5.90 17.56
CA PRO A 66 -7.52 4.88 18.60
C PRO A 66 -8.32 5.35 19.81
N GLN A 67 -9.30 4.53 20.20
CA GLN A 67 -10.18 4.77 21.34
C GLN A 67 -10.17 3.54 22.23
N LYS A 68 -10.34 3.73 23.54
CA LYS A 68 -10.51 2.63 24.47
C LYS A 68 -11.87 1.97 24.23
N GLU A 69 -11.89 0.65 24.25
CA GLU A 69 -13.16 -0.09 24.28
C GLU A 69 -13.79 0.12 25.65
N GLY A 70 -14.86 0.92 25.69
CA GLY A 70 -15.68 1.14 26.88
C GLY A 70 -17.04 0.48 26.72
N LEU A 71 -17.76 0.29 27.84
CA LEU A 71 -19.17 -0.12 27.81
C LEU A 71 -19.98 0.83 26.91
N ALA A 72 -21.02 0.29 26.26
CA ALA A 72 -21.79 0.91 25.17
C ALA A 72 -22.28 2.35 25.42
N ASN A 73 -22.35 2.80 26.67
CA ASN A 73 -22.83 4.12 27.09
C ASN A 73 -21.74 5.04 27.68
N SER A 74 -20.46 4.64 27.67
CA SER A 74 -19.36 5.46 28.20
C SER A 74 -18.74 6.36 27.12
N THR A 75 -18.36 7.58 27.52
CA THR A 75 -17.64 8.52 26.67
C THR A 75 -16.39 7.86 26.08
N ARG A 76 -16.27 7.85 24.75
CA ARG A 76 -15.13 7.23 24.06
C ARG A 76 -13.82 7.93 24.44
N GLN A 77 -13.06 7.31 25.34
CA GLN A 77 -11.78 7.85 25.78
C GLN A 77 -10.69 7.59 24.75
N ALA A 78 -9.79 8.56 24.54
CA ALA A 78 -8.62 8.37 23.69
C ALA A 78 -7.70 7.29 24.27
N LEU A 79 -7.26 6.37 23.41
CA LEU A 79 -6.23 5.37 23.74
C LEU A 79 -4.86 5.97 23.43
N TYR A 80 -3.91 5.93 24.37
CA TYR A 80 -2.57 6.47 24.14
C TYR A 80 -1.53 5.38 23.89
N PRO A 81 -0.49 5.64 23.07
CA PRO A 81 0.57 4.66 22.79
C PRO A 81 1.25 4.07 24.03
N PHE A 82 1.45 4.86 25.09
CA PHE A 82 2.02 4.39 26.36
C PHE A 82 1.20 3.25 26.97
N GLU A 83 -0.13 3.36 26.95
CA GLU A 83 -1.04 2.35 27.50
C GLU A 83 -0.95 1.04 26.69
N CYS A 84 -0.88 1.13 25.37
CA CYS A 84 -0.71 -0.05 24.51
C CYS A 84 0.62 -0.79 24.76
N ARG A 85 1.71 -0.05 25.03
CA ARG A 85 3.01 -0.65 25.39
C ARG A 85 2.91 -1.42 26.70
N GLN A 86 2.34 -0.80 27.74
CA GLN A 86 2.24 -1.40 29.06
C GLN A 86 1.28 -2.59 29.10
N ALA A 87 0.14 -2.48 28.42
CA ALA A 87 -0.90 -3.52 28.39
C ALA A 87 -0.66 -4.60 27.32
N LYS A 88 0.45 -4.55 26.58
CA LYS A 88 0.75 -5.45 25.45
C LYS A 88 -0.35 -5.48 24.37
N LEU A 89 -1.00 -4.33 24.15
CA LEU A 89 -2.08 -4.17 23.15
C LEU A 89 -1.54 -3.63 21.83
N THR A 90 -2.34 -3.78 20.77
CA THR A 90 -2.09 -3.12 19.48
C THR A 90 -2.68 -1.71 19.50
N TYR A 91 -1.90 -0.72 19.07
CA TYR A 91 -2.37 0.65 18.91
C TYR A 91 -3.11 0.77 17.57
N SER A 92 -4.40 0.47 17.59
CA SER A 92 -5.28 0.40 16.42
C SER A 92 -6.49 1.32 16.57
N GLY A 93 -7.06 1.70 15.42
CA GLY A 93 -8.32 2.42 15.36
C GLY A 93 -9.30 1.74 14.42
N ARG A 94 -10.59 1.97 14.65
CA ARG A 94 -11.66 1.34 13.88
C ARG A 94 -11.56 1.74 12.41
N PHE A 95 -11.62 0.76 11.52
CA PHE A 95 -11.69 0.97 10.08
C PHE A 95 -13.09 0.65 9.58
N SER A 96 -13.77 1.62 9.00
CA SER A 96 -15.15 1.47 8.52
C SER A 96 -15.30 2.01 7.10
N ALA A 97 -16.18 1.41 6.30
CA ALA A 97 -16.60 1.96 5.03
C ALA A 97 -18.10 1.69 4.81
N ASN A 98 -18.70 2.46 3.92
CA ASN A 98 -20.07 2.24 3.50
C ASN A 98 -20.06 1.25 2.34
N VAL A 99 -20.77 0.14 2.50
CA VAL A 99 -20.97 -0.85 1.46
C VAL A 99 -22.27 -0.47 0.74
N CYS A 100 -22.16 -0.15 -0.54
CA CYS A 100 -23.29 0.16 -1.40
C CYS A 100 -23.58 -1.06 -2.27
N LEU A 101 -24.80 -1.58 -2.15
CA LEU A 101 -25.31 -2.72 -2.91
C LEU A 101 -26.35 -2.18 -3.90
N GLN A 102 -26.15 -2.49 -5.19
CA GLN A 102 -27.06 -2.10 -6.26
C GLN A 102 -27.34 -3.30 -7.15
N TYR A 103 -28.62 -3.56 -7.45
CA TYR A 103 -28.99 -4.53 -8.48
C TYR A 103 -29.01 -3.86 -9.85
N GLU A 104 -28.55 -4.58 -10.88
CA GLU A 104 -28.58 -4.10 -12.25
C GLU A 104 -30.03 -3.80 -12.71
N GLY A 105 -30.26 -2.56 -13.15
CA GLY A 105 -31.58 -2.05 -13.56
C GLY A 105 -32.40 -1.41 -12.44
N ASP A 106 -31.94 -1.42 -11.19
CA ASP A 106 -32.62 -0.77 -10.07
C ASP A 106 -31.96 0.59 -9.72
N ALA A 107 -32.80 1.58 -9.40
CA ALA A 107 -32.37 2.88 -8.90
C ALA A 107 -32.11 2.88 -7.39
N ALA A 108 -32.63 1.88 -6.66
CA ALA A 108 -32.41 1.75 -5.24
C ALA A 108 -30.99 1.28 -4.93
N ILE A 109 -30.26 2.07 -4.14
CA ILE A 109 -28.95 1.70 -3.58
C ILE A 109 -29.15 1.42 -2.09
N VAL A 110 -28.91 0.19 -1.68
CA VAL A 110 -28.88 -0.17 -0.25
C VAL A 110 -27.49 0.18 0.27
N GLN A 111 -27.41 1.06 1.26
CA GLN A 111 -26.14 1.55 1.81
C GLN A 111 -26.04 1.24 3.29
N ASP A 112 -25.13 0.36 3.66
CA ASP A 112 -24.86 0.01 5.05
C ASP A 112 -23.42 0.37 5.46
N SER A 113 -23.27 0.88 6.69
CA SER A 113 -21.95 1.18 7.25
C SER A 113 -21.35 -0.09 7.86
N PHE A 114 -20.31 -0.63 7.20
CA PHE A 114 -19.60 -1.82 7.68
C PHE A 114 -18.31 -1.46 8.41
N SER A 115 -18.04 -2.14 9.52
CA SER A 115 -16.79 -2.03 10.28
C SER A 115 -15.88 -3.20 9.93
N PHE A 116 -14.75 -2.93 9.27
CA PHE A 116 -13.72 -3.91 8.89
C PHE A 116 -12.75 -4.23 10.05
N GLY A 117 -13.19 -4.00 11.29
CA GLY A 117 -12.40 -4.23 12.50
C GLY A 117 -11.40 -3.11 12.81
N GLN A 118 -10.29 -3.51 13.44
CA GLN A 118 -9.27 -2.61 13.98
C GLN A 118 -8.04 -2.57 13.07
N PHE A 119 -7.61 -1.38 12.68
CA PHE A 119 -6.44 -1.18 11.82
C PHE A 119 -5.31 -0.49 12.59
N PRO A 120 -4.07 -1.02 12.58
CA PRO A 120 -2.93 -0.40 13.27
C PRO A 120 -2.64 1.02 12.79
N ILE A 121 -2.44 1.95 13.72
CA ILE A 121 -2.20 3.36 13.41
C ILE A 121 -0.73 3.72 13.66
N MET A 122 -0.10 4.33 12.66
CA MET A 122 1.28 4.79 12.78
C MET A 122 1.39 5.96 13.77
N LEU A 123 2.39 5.91 14.65
CA LEU A 123 2.63 6.96 15.63
C LEU A 123 3.01 8.29 14.95
N LYS A 124 2.50 9.39 15.51
CA LYS A 124 2.59 10.76 14.98
C LYS A 124 2.01 10.99 13.59
N PHE A 125 1.28 10.01 13.03
CA PHE A 125 0.58 10.19 11.75
C PHE A 125 -0.81 10.83 11.90
N LYS A 126 -1.50 11.09 10.77
CA LYS A 126 -2.77 11.85 10.68
C LYS A 126 -3.85 11.46 11.71
N ARG A 127 -3.96 10.17 12.04
CA ARG A 127 -4.99 9.62 12.94
C ARG A 127 -4.46 9.25 14.34
N CYS A 128 -3.21 9.57 14.64
CA CYS A 128 -2.62 9.29 15.95
C CYS A 128 -2.97 10.39 16.97
N ASN A 129 -3.25 10.01 18.22
CA ASN A 129 -3.56 10.92 19.32
C ASN A 129 -2.35 11.78 19.76
N LEU A 130 -1.13 11.40 19.36
CA LEU A 130 0.10 12.17 19.60
C LEU A 130 0.43 13.16 18.47
N ARG A 131 -0.41 13.26 17.43
CA ARG A 131 -0.15 14.15 16.29
C ARG A 131 -0.12 15.61 16.74
N GLY A 132 0.97 16.32 16.43
CA GLY A 132 1.11 17.74 16.73
C GLY A 132 1.23 18.07 18.22
N ALA A 133 1.44 17.08 19.09
CA ALA A 133 1.70 17.33 20.51
C ALA A 133 3.08 17.98 20.69
N SER A 134 3.14 19.05 21.47
CA SER A 134 4.40 19.68 21.89
C SER A 134 5.19 18.75 22.82
N PRO A 135 6.53 18.92 22.95
CA PRO A 135 7.33 18.10 23.86
C PRO A 135 6.80 18.06 25.29
N ARG A 136 6.32 19.21 25.81
CA ARG A 136 5.68 19.28 27.14
C ARG A 136 4.42 18.42 27.23
N LYS A 137 3.56 18.47 26.20
CA LYS A 137 2.34 17.67 26.11
C LYS A 137 2.63 16.18 25.92
N LEU A 138 3.72 15.83 25.25
CA LEU A 138 4.15 14.43 25.12
C LEU A 138 4.55 13.85 26.48
N VAL A 139 5.32 14.60 27.27
CA VAL A 139 5.69 14.19 28.63
C VAL A 139 4.46 14.04 29.52
N SER A 140 3.50 14.98 29.47
CA SER A 140 2.25 14.85 30.25
C SER A 140 1.41 13.62 29.85
N LEU A 141 1.53 13.17 28.61
CA LEU A 141 0.88 11.96 28.09
C LEU A 141 1.71 10.68 28.31
N LYS A 142 2.72 10.72 29.18
CA LYS A 142 3.66 9.62 29.46
C LYS A 142 4.42 9.12 28.21
N GLY A 143 4.54 9.97 27.20
CA GLY A 143 5.37 9.74 26.01
C GLY A 143 6.78 10.26 26.21
N LYS A 144 7.70 9.87 25.31
CA LYS A 144 9.04 10.47 25.27
C LYS A 144 8.94 11.90 24.76
N ALA A 145 9.68 12.82 25.37
CA ALA A 145 9.73 14.22 24.94
C ALA A 145 10.12 14.37 23.46
N SER A 146 10.99 13.47 22.97
CA SER A 146 11.47 13.39 21.60
C SER A 146 10.97 12.12 20.88
N GLU A 147 9.66 11.85 20.92
CA GLU A 147 9.07 10.74 20.16
C GLU A 147 9.19 11.02 18.64
N MET A 148 9.86 10.21 17.84
CA MET A 148 9.97 10.48 16.39
C MET A 148 8.73 10.04 15.59
N GLY A 149 8.05 8.98 16.03
CA GLY A 149 6.96 8.33 15.28
C GLY A 149 7.47 7.54 14.06
N GLY A 150 6.58 7.20 13.13
CA GLY A 150 6.95 6.45 11.92
C GLY A 150 6.92 4.93 12.05
N TYR A 151 6.43 4.41 13.18
CA TYR A 151 6.26 2.99 13.46
C TYR A 151 4.89 2.70 14.07
N PHE A 152 4.58 1.43 14.24
CA PHE A 152 3.34 0.89 14.76
C PHE A 152 3.60 0.18 16.09
N ILE A 153 2.62 0.16 16.99
CA ILE A 153 2.65 -0.69 18.18
C ILE A 153 1.70 -1.85 17.93
N VAL A 154 2.22 -3.06 17.87
CA VAL A 154 1.47 -4.30 17.63
C VAL A 154 1.79 -5.27 18.77
N ASN A 155 0.76 -5.64 19.54
CA ASN A 155 0.89 -6.49 20.73
C ASN A 155 1.94 -5.97 21.72
N GLY A 156 1.95 -4.65 21.96
CA GLY A 156 2.94 -3.97 22.81
C GLY A 156 4.32 -3.78 22.19
N LEU A 157 4.61 -4.38 21.03
CA LEU A 157 5.91 -4.31 20.37
C LEU A 157 5.93 -3.21 19.30
N GLU A 158 7.03 -2.47 19.26
CA GLU A 158 7.25 -1.44 18.23
C GLU A 158 7.73 -2.11 16.93
N ARG A 159 7.00 -1.90 15.83
CA ARG A 159 7.29 -2.47 14.51
C ARG A 159 7.21 -1.38 13.45
N TYR A 160 8.14 -1.38 12.50
CA TYR A 160 8.12 -0.46 11.37
C TYR A 160 8.14 -1.22 10.05
N ILE A 161 7.65 -0.58 8.99
CA ILE A 161 7.69 -1.15 7.65
C ILE A 161 9.05 -0.81 7.04
N ARG A 162 9.85 -1.82 6.72
CA ARG A 162 11.16 -1.62 6.09
C ARG A 162 10.97 -1.14 4.65
N PRO A 163 11.57 -0.01 4.24
CA PRO A 163 11.57 0.39 2.84
C PRO A 163 12.38 -0.60 2.00
N ILE A 164 11.87 -0.91 0.82
CA ILE A 164 12.52 -1.80 -0.15
C ILE A 164 12.94 -1.01 -1.40
N ILE A 165 14.11 -1.31 -1.94
CA ILE A 165 14.55 -0.76 -3.23
C ILE A 165 13.80 -1.50 -4.33
N MET A 166 13.13 -0.75 -5.20
CA MET A 166 12.32 -1.27 -6.29
C MET A 166 12.76 -0.66 -7.63
N PRO A 167 12.51 -1.36 -8.76
CA PRO A 167 12.70 -0.80 -10.10
C PRO A 167 12.01 0.56 -10.28
N LYS A 168 12.64 1.42 -11.08
CA LYS A 168 12.11 2.75 -11.40
C LYS A 168 10.70 2.65 -11.98
N ARG A 169 9.81 3.53 -11.50
CA ARG A 169 8.39 3.55 -11.90
C ARG A 169 8.29 4.08 -13.33
N ASN A 170 7.44 3.44 -14.14
CA ASN A 170 7.06 3.91 -15.48
C ASN A 170 8.28 4.22 -16.38
N TYR A 171 9.35 3.44 -16.23
CA TYR A 171 10.57 3.59 -17.01
C TYR A 171 10.96 2.23 -17.60
N PRO A 172 11.00 2.09 -18.93
CA PRO A 172 11.42 0.84 -19.57
C PRO A 172 12.92 0.64 -19.38
N MET A 173 13.31 -0.53 -18.89
CA MET A 173 14.71 -0.89 -18.67
C MET A 173 15.06 -2.08 -19.56
N SER A 174 16.08 -1.92 -20.41
CA SER A 174 16.71 -3.05 -21.08
C SER A 174 17.53 -3.84 -20.06
N THR A 175 17.34 -5.16 -20.01
CA THR A 175 18.01 -6.03 -19.07
C THR A 175 18.48 -7.30 -19.75
N VAL A 176 19.70 -7.73 -19.40
CA VAL A 176 20.28 -8.99 -19.85
C VAL A 176 20.35 -9.93 -18.65
N ARG A 177 19.71 -11.09 -18.73
CA ARG A 177 19.69 -12.12 -17.68
C ARG A 177 19.61 -13.51 -18.29
N SER A 178 20.45 -14.44 -17.81
CA SER A 178 20.44 -15.85 -18.21
C SER A 178 19.07 -16.51 -17.99
N SER A 179 18.40 -16.14 -16.90
CA SER A 179 17.07 -16.67 -16.55
C SER A 179 15.98 -16.36 -17.57
N PHE A 180 16.20 -15.43 -18.52
CA PHE A 180 15.26 -15.22 -19.62
C PHE A 180 15.38 -16.30 -20.70
N SER A 181 16.60 -16.75 -21.01
CA SER A 181 16.84 -17.86 -21.93
C SER A 181 16.34 -19.20 -21.39
N GLU A 182 16.41 -19.38 -20.07
CA GLU A 182 16.00 -20.62 -19.38
C GLU A 182 14.48 -20.79 -19.29
N LYS A 183 13.69 -19.74 -19.57
CA LYS A 183 12.22 -19.81 -19.45
C LYS A 183 11.59 -20.80 -20.41
N ARG A 184 11.99 -20.74 -21.68
CA ARG A 184 11.52 -21.61 -22.76
C ARG A 184 12.54 -21.61 -23.89
N GLU A 185 12.53 -22.70 -24.64
CA GLU A 185 13.31 -22.81 -25.86
C GLU A 185 12.98 -21.67 -26.84
N GLY A 186 14.03 -21.15 -27.50
CA GLY A 186 13.92 -20.02 -28.43
C GLY A 186 13.95 -18.63 -27.80
N TYR A 187 13.98 -18.50 -26.47
CA TYR A 187 14.14 -17.19 -25.80
C TYR A 187 15.61 -16.73 -25.84
N ALA A 188 15.79 -15.42 -25.94
CA ALA A 188 17.09 -14.78 -25.76
C ALA A 188 17.26 -14.37 -24.29
N ASP A 189 18.51 -14.01 -23.95
CA ASP A 189 18.90 -13.49 -22.64
C ASP A 189 18.52 -12.02 -22.43
N LYS A 190 17.84 -11.40 -23.41
CA LYS A 190 17.48 -9.98 -23.43
C LYS A 190 15.98 -9.79 -23.26
N ALA A 191 15.61 -8.87 -22.37
CA ALA A 191 14.24 -8.42 -22.23
C ALA A 191 14.17 -6.94 -21.83
N VAL A 192 13.12 -6.26 -22.27
CA VAL A 192 12.75 -4.92 -21.78
C VAL A 192 11.71 -5.10 -20.68
N VAL A 193 12.00 -4.57 -19.49
CA VAL A 193 11.12 -4.67 -18.33
C VAL A 193 10.63 -3.29 -17.93
N ILE A 194 9.32 -3.15 -17.76
CA ILE A 194 8.70 -1.92 -17.25
C ILE A 194 7.82 -2.24 -16.04
N ARG A 195 7.99 -1.44 -14.98
CA ARG A 195 7.11 -1.46 -13.82
C ARG A 195 6.09 -0.32 -13.96
N CYS A 196 4.91 -0.66 -14.44
CA CYS A 196 3.78 0.25 -14.58
C CYS A 196 3.13 0.47 -13.22
N VAL A 197 3.09 1.71 -12.74
CA VAL A 197 2.51 2.07 -11.45
C VAL A 197 1.32 3.00 -11.68
N ARG A 198 0.16 2.60 -11.16
CA ARG A 198 -1.07 3.40 -11.21
C ARG A 198 -1.05 4.52 -10.15
N ALA A 199 -2.01 5.43 -10.24
CA ALA A 199 -2.13 6.55 -9.29
C ALA A 199 -2.33 6.07 -7.83
N ASP A 200 -2.99 4.93 -7.64
CA ASP A 200 -3.22 4.25 -6.36
C ASP A 200 -1.98 3.51 -5.80
N GLN A 201 -0.83 3.64 -6.46
CA GLN A 201 0.43 2.96 -6.13
C GLN A 201 0.46 1.45 -6.39
N THR A 202 -0.61 0.85 -6.92
CA THR A 202 -0.58 -0.53 -7.40
C THR A 202 0.36 -0.63 -8.60
N SER A 203 1.12 -1.72 -8.69
CA SER A 203 2.09 -1.89 -9.76
C SER A 203 1.93 -3.21 -10.49
N LEU A 204 1.96 -3.14 -11.82
CA LEU A 204 2.03 -4.26 -12.73
C LEU A 204 3.41 -4.27 -13.39
N THR A 205 4.10 -5.40 -13.36
CA THR A 205 5.37 -5.55 -14.10
C THR A 205 5.08 -6.23 -15.42
N VAL A 206 5.45 -5.56 -16.50
CA VAL A 206 5.34 -6.06 -17.87
C VAL A 206 6.75 -6.29 -18.41
N LYS A 207 6.96 -7.42 -19.08
CA LYS A 207 8.24 -7.85 -19.63
C LYS A 207 8.08 -8.14 -21.11
N LEU A 208 8.89 -7.53 -21.96
CA LEU A 208 8.98 -7.83 -23.37
C LEU A 208 10.21 -8.72 -23.59
N TYR A 209 9.98 -10.00 -23.82
CA TYR A 209 11.02 -10.98 -24.08
C TYR A 209 11.37 -11.01 -25.56
N TYR A 210 12.66 -10.96 -25.86
CA TYR A 210 13.15 -11.17 -27.22
C TYR A 210 13.37 -12.65 -27.48
N LEU A 211 12.97 -13.14 -28.65
CA LEU A 211 13.20 -14.51 -29.09
C LEU A 211 14.30 -14.54 -30.16
N ARG A 212 15.02 -15.65 -30.25
CA ARG A 212 16.13 -15.83 -31.19
C ARG A 212 15.68 -15.81 -32.65
N ASN A 213 14.41 -16.11 -32.90
CA ASN A 213 13.78 -16.05 -34.22
C ASN A 213 13.40 -14.62 -34.66
N GLY A 214 13.80 -13.58 -33.91
CA GLY A 214 13.47 -12.18 -34.21
C GLY A 214 12.07 -11.73 -33.76
N SER A 215 11.26 -12.63 -33.20
CA SER A 215 9.96 -12.29 -32.61
C SER A 215 10.10 -11.77 -31.18
N ALA A 216 9.01 -11.20 -30.64
CA ALA A 216 8.94 -10.81 -29.24
C ALA A 216 7.64 -11.31 -28.58
N ARG A 217 7.71 -11.53 -27.27
CA ARG A 217 6.57 -11.95 -26.44
C ARG A 217 6.40 -11.03 -25.24
N LEU A 218 5.16 -10.61 -25.00
CA LEU A 218 4.79 -9.78 -23.86
C LEU A 218 4.34 -10.66 -22.70
N GLY A 219 5.07 -10.60 -21.59
CA GLY A 219 4.79 -11.26 -20.33
C GLY A 219 4.22 -10.30 -19.29
N PHE A 220 3.14 -10.71 -18.62
CA PHE A 220 2.58 -9.96 -17.48
C PHE A 220 2.06 -10.93 -16.42
N TRP A 221 2.10 -10.49 -15.17
CA TRP A 221 1.72 -11.29 -14.00
C TRP A 221 0.30 -10.96 -13.55
N ILE A 222 -0.56 -11.99 -13.45
CA ILE A 222 -1.91 -11.90 -12.91
C ILE A 222 -2.10 -13.05 -11.90
N GLN A 223 -2.55 -12.73 -10.68
CA GLN A 223 -2.90 -13.71 -9.64
C GLN A 223 -1.86 -14.83 -9.44
N GLY A 224 -0.57 -14.49 -9.47
CA GLY A 224 0.52 -15.45 -9.25
C GLY A 224 0.93 -16.28 -10.47
N ARG A 225 0.29 -16.08 -11.63
CA ARG A 225 0.66 -16.72 -12.90
C ARG A 225 1.17 -15.69 -13.90
N GLU A 226 2.14 -16.09 -14.71
CA GLU A 226 2.66 -15.26 -15.80
C GLU A 226 2.02 -15.69 -17.12
N TYR A 227 1.32 -14.75 -17.75
CA TYR A 227 0.73 -14.92 -19.07
C TYR A 227 1.68 -14.34 -20.11
N MET A 228 1.81 -15.03 -21.24
CA MET A 228 2.68 -14.64 -22.34
C MET A 228 1.90 -14.57 -23.64
N LEU A 229 1.88 -13.39 -24.26
CA LEU A 229 1.18 -13.14 -25.50
C LEU A 229 2.18 -12.73 -26.59
N PRO A 230 2.04 -13.23 -27.83
CA PRO A 230 2.75 -12.69 -28.98
C PRO A 230 2.50 -11.19 -29.11
N VAL A 231 3.56 -10.44 -29.41
CA VAL A 231 3.48 -8.97 -29.48
C VAL A 231 2.60 -8.48 -30.62
N GLY A 232 2.47 -9.24 -31.71
CA GLY A 232 1.57 -8.92 -32.83
C GLY A 232 0.12 -8.68 -32.39
N ILE A 233 -0.38 -9.43 -31.40
CA ILE A 233 -1.75 -9.28 -30.88
C ILE A 233 -1.99 -7.87 -30.29
N PHE A 234 -0.97 -7.25 -29.71
CA PHE A 234 -1.09 -5.91 -29.13
C PHE A 234 -1.00 -4.78 -30.17
N PHE A 235 -0.35 -5.02 -31.30
CA PHE A 235 -0.16 -4.00 -32.34
C PHE A 235 -1.23 -4.06 -33.42
N GLU A 236 -1.78 -5.25 -33.71
CA GLU A 236 -2.79 -5.44 -34.75
C GLU A 236 -4.23 -5.32 -34.21
N GLY A 237 -4.46 -5.54 -32.91
CA GLY A 237 -5.79 -5.45 -32.32
C GLY A 237 -6.19 -4.01 -31.95
N PRO A 238 -7.46 -3.61 -32.10
CA PRO A 238 -7.94 -2.38 -31.48
C PRO A 238 -7.75 -2.49 -29.96
N LEU A 239 -7.33 -1.40 -29.32
CA LEU A 239 -7.08 -1.34 -27.87
C LEU A 239 -8.26 -1.86 -27.02
N SER A 240 -9.47 -1.84 -27.56
CA SER A 240 -10.68 -2.45 -26.97
C SER A 240 -10.58 -3.97 -26.81
N ASP A 241 -10.04 -4.68 -27.79
CA ASP A 241 -10.05 -6.15 -27.83
C ASP A 241 -8.99 -6.72 -26.90
N VAL A 242 -7.84 -6.04 -26.81
CA VAL A 242 -6.81 -6.35 -25.82
C VAL A 242 -7.35 -6.13 -24.40
N TYR A 243 -8.12 -5.07 -24.19
CA TYR A 243 -8.76 -4.79 -22.90
C TYR A 243 -9.85 -5.82 -22.56
N GLU A 244 -10.66 -6.24 -23.53
CA GLU A 244 -11.65 -7.30 -23.33
C GLU A 244 -11.01 -8.69 -23.13
N LEU A 245 -9.90 -8.98 -23.80
CA LEU A 245 -9.11 -10.20 -23.57
C LEU A 245 -8.53 -10.20 -22.15
N CYS A 246 -7.98 -9.06 -21.72
CA CYS A 246 -7.57 -8.87 -20.33
C CYS A 246 -8.75 -9.07 -19.38
N LYS A 247 -9.90 -8.42 -19.60
CA LYS A 247 -11.12 -8.59 -18.78
C LYS A 247 -11.58 -10.04 -18.71
N THR A 248 -11.55 -10.77 -19.83
CA THR A 248 -11.96 -12.17 -19.90
C THR A 248 -10.99 -13.06 -19.11
N VAL A 249 -9.68 -12.79 -19.19
CA VAL A 249 -8.67 -13.43 -18.34
C VAL A 249 -8.88 -13.07 -16.86
N PHE A 250 -9.28 -11.83 -16.55
CA PHE A 250 -9.58 -11.39 -15.18
C PHE A 250 -10.90 -11.94 -14.63
N ALA A 251 -11.92 -12.16 -15.46
CA ALA A 251 -13.25 -12.63 -15.07
C ALA A 251 -13.36 -14.16 -14.99
N SER A 252 -12.61 -14.90 -15.81
CA SER A 252 -12.63 -16.37 -15.84
C SER A 252 -12.01 -17.03 -14.60
N HIS A 253 -11.31 -16.28 -13.74
CA HIS A 253 -10.74 -16.79 -12.49
C HIS A 253 -11.49 -16.34 -11.22
N SER A 254 -12.57 -15.56 -11.35
CA SER A 254 -13.48 -15.27 -10.22
C SER A 254 -14.62 -16.29 -10.05
N SER A 255 -14.66 -17.35 -10.87
CA SER A 255 -15.68 -18.40 -10.82
C SER A 255 -15.24 -19.71 -10.16
N TRP A 256 -14.03 -19.78 -9.58
CA TRP A 256 -13.57 -20.96 -8.86
C TRP A 256 -12.78 -20.57 -7.60
N ASN A 257 -13.52 -20.41 -6.51
CA ASN A 257 -13.24 -20.93 -5.16
C ASN A 257 -14.36 -20.50 -4.21
#